data_AF-A0A9J7KTH0-F1
#
_entry.id   AF-A0A9J7KTH0-F1
#
_cell.length_a   1.000
_cell.length_b   1.000
_cell.length_c   1.000
_cell.angle_alpha   90.00
_cell.angle_beta   90.00
_cell.angle_gamma   90.00
#
_symmetry.space_group_name_H-M   'P 1'
#
loop_
_entity.id
_entity.type
_entity.pdbx_description
1 polymer ?
#
loop_
_entity_poly.entity_id
_entity_poly.type
_entity_poly.pdbx_seq_one_letter_code
_entity_poly.pdbx_strand_id
1 'polypeptide(L)'
;MAGAEGWSSTQLRQYSFPLETIPRLSCTDPEADRLISEEKPVVLTDTHLIDSALKWDLGYLRANLGGGLCSVYESDNHKFMYFDEKKAKDRKDYTPCTKRMEMPFEEFVKQLESSAETEGKRVYLQQTLNDTVGKNIVVDFLQFNWDWINKQQQKQNWGHLTSNLLLIGMAGNVTPVHYDEQQNFFAQVKGFKRCILFAPEQIECLYPYPVHHPCDRQSQVDFDNPDYNRFPKFRYASGLEAVVGPGDVLYIPMYWWHHIESLLEGGYTTSVNFWYKAGPTPRNIVYPLKPVQKMAIMRNLEKMLAEALGDYREVGPLINTMIQGRYTLMDMTEVNGNKVLYTD
;
A
#
# COMPACT_ATOMS: atom_id res chain seq x y z
N MET A 1 -14.97 -21.99 -13.43
CA MET A 1 -15.82 -22.30 -12.26
C MET A 1 -15.20 -21.59 -11.07
N ALA A 2 -15.89 -20.61 -10.48
CA ALA A 2 -15.39 -19.94 -9.27
C ALA A 2 -15.31 -20.98 -8.13
N GLY A 3 -14.17 -21.04 -7.43
CA GLY A 3 -13.99 -21.96 -6.31
C GLY A 3 -14.86 -21.58 -5.11
N ALA A 4 -14.83 -22.40 -4.06
CA ALA A 4 -15.58 -22.19 -2.81
C ALA A 4 -15.32 -20.83 -2.13
N GLU A 5 -14.23 -20.14 -2.50
CA GLU A 5 -13.81 -18.85 -1.95
C GLU A 5 -14.29 -17.63 -2.77
N GLY A 6 -15.04 -17.83 -3.86
CA GLY A 6 -15.56 -16.74 -4.70
C GLY A 6 -14.56 -16.19 -5.74
N TRP A 7 -13.37 -16.78 -5.85
CA TRP A 7 -12.35 -16.47 -6.86
C TRP A 7 -11.57 -17.75 -7.27
N SER A 8 -10.69 -17.65 -8.27
CA SER A 8 -9.77 -18.73 -8.69
C SER A 8 -8.36 -18.22 -9.01
N SER A 9 -7.35 -19.09 -8.88
CA SER A 9 -5.93 -18.76 -9.15
C SER A 9 -5.65 -18.23 -10.55
N THR A 10 -6.49 -18.57 -11.54
CA THR A 10 -6.42 -18.03 -12.91
C THR A 10 -6.66 -16.52 -12.98
N GLN A 11 -7.25 -15.92 -11.94
CA GLN A 11 -7.49 -14.49 -11.85
C GLN A 11 -6.30 -13.70 -11.29
N LEU A 12 -5.26 -14.39 -10.80
CA LEU A 12 -4.07 -13.79 -10.21
C LEU A 12 -3.01 -13.54 -11.29
N ARG A 13 -2.39 -12.36 -11.29
CA ARG A 13 -1.21 -12.10 -12.14
C ARG A 13 -0.04 -12.97 -11.71
N GLN A 14 0.85 -13.30 -12.65
CA GLN A 14 2.02 -14.12 -12.36
C GLN A 14 3.25 -13.24 -12.17
N TYR A 15 4.02 -13.51 -11.12
CA TYR A 15 5.22 -12.76 -10.74
C TYR A 15 6.40 -13.71 -10.52
N SER A 16 7.63 -13.17 -10.56
CA SER A 16 8.87 -13.96 -10.61
C SER A 16 9.49 -14.29 -9.24
N PHE A 17 8.79 -14.02 -8.14
CA PHE A 17 9.26 -14.23 -6.77
C PHE A 17 8.35 -15.21 -6.00
N PRO A 18 8.89 -15.95 -5.02
CA PRO A 18 8.11 -16.85 -4.19
C PRO A 18 7.15 -16.07 -3.27
N LEU A 19 6.03 -16.71 -2.95
CA LEU A 19 4.96 -16.16 -2.11
C LEU A 19 4.58 -17.18 -1.03
N GLU A 20 4.57 -16.74 0.22
CA GLU A 20 3.99 -17.48 1.35
C GLU A 20 2.64 -16.87 1.75
N THR A 21 1.78 -17.61 2.43
CA THR A 21 0.44 -17.11 2.77
C THR A 21 0.45 -16.25 4.04
N ILE A 22 -0.18 -15.07 3.99
CA ILE A 22 -0.49 -14.28 5.19
C ILE A 22 -1.56 -15.05 5.99
N PRO A 23 -1.36 -15.29 7.30
CA PRO A 23 -2.31 -16.03 8.11
C PRO A 23 -3.67 -15.32 8.15
N ARG A 24 -4.74 -16.11 8.02
CA ARG A 24 -6.14 -15.68 8.17
C ARG A 24 -6.65 -16.18 9.51
N LEU A 25 -6.95 -15.27 10.44
CA LEU A 25 -7.27 -15.57 11.84
C LEU A 25 -8.52 -14.82 12.30
N SER A 26 -9.15 -15.32 13.36
CA SER A 26 -10.15 -14.54 14.10
C SER A 26 -9.48 -13.36 14.80
N CYS A 27 -10.17 -12.23 14.90
CA CYS A 27 -9.73 -11.07 15.68
C CYS A 27 -9.71 -11.33 17.20
N THR A 28 -10.24 -12.47 17.64
CA THR A 28 -10.16 -12.95 19.03
C THR A 28 -9.05 -13.98 19.25
N ASP A 29 -8.38 -14.42 18.18
CA ASP A 29 -7.25 -15.35 18.28
C ASP A 29 -6.03 -14.62 18.90
N PRO A 30 -5.44 -15.13 20.00
CA PRO A 30 -4.23 -14.55 20.59
C PRO A 30 -3.06 -14.43 19.61
N GLU A 31 -2.99 -15.29 18.60
CA GLU A 31 -1.95 -15.22 17.57
C GLU A 31 -2.12 -14.00 16.66
N ALA A 32 -3.36 -13.62 16.34
CA ALA A 32 -3.63 -12.40 15.58
C ALA A 32 -3.14 -11.16 16.35
N ASP A 33 -3.43 -11.11 17.65
CA ASP A 33 -2.96 -10.07 18.55
C ASP A 33 -1.42 -10.03 18.66
N ARG A 34 -0.77 -11.21 18.70
CA ARG A 34 0.70 -11.32 18.71
C ARG A 34 1.30 -10.77 17.42
N LEU A 35 0.75 -11.13 16.26
CA LEU A 35 1.23 -10.66 14.96
C LEU A 35 1.11 -9.14 14.82
N ILE A 36 -0.03 -8.56 15.22
CA ILE A 36 -0.21 -7.10 15.22
C ILE A 36 0.83 -6.43 16.13
N SER A 37 1.06 -6.98 17.32
CA SER A 37 2.03 -6.44 18.29
C SER A 37 3.49 -6.57 17.85
N GLU A 38 3.79 -7.58 17.02
CA GLU A 38 5.09 -7.77 16.37
C GLU A 38 5.23 -7.00 15.04
N GLU A 39 4.23 -6.19 14.67
CA GLU A 39 4.19 -5.44 13.42
C GLU A 39 4.31 -6.36 12.19
N LYS A 40 3.59 -7.49 12.20
CA LYS A 40 3.50 -8.48 11.12
C LYS A 40 2.10 -8.51 10.52
N PRO A 41 1.97 -8.74 9.20
CA PRO A 41 0.66 -8.75 8.55
C PRO A 41 -0.17 -9.96 8.98
N VAL A 42 -1.48 -9.73 9.09
CA VAL A 42 -2.49 -10.75 9.38
C VAL A 42 -3.80 -10.33 8.74
N VAL A 43 -4.55 -11.29 8.19
CA VAL A 43 -5.94 -11.07 7.77
C VAL A 43 -6.87 -11.48 8.90
N LEU A 44 -7.75 -10.57 9.29
CA LEU A 44 -8.75 -10.76 10.32
C LEU A 44 -10.12 -10.98 9.66
N THR A 45 -10.76 -12.10 9.96
CA THR A 45 -11.95 -12.57 9.21
C THR A 45 -13.29 -12.18 9.84
N ASP A 46 -13.29 -11.72 11.09
CA ASP A 46 -14.51 -11.53 11.90
C ASP A 46 -14.45 -10.27 12.78
N THR A 47 -13.76 -9.23 12.33
CA THR A 47 -13.68 -7.95 13.07
C THR A 47 -15.00 -7.20 13.11
N HIS A 48 -15.88 -7.45 12.14
CA HIS A 48 -17.08 -6.67 11.89
C HIS A 48 -16.79 -5.16 11.70
N LEU A 49 -15.57 -4.80 11.28
CA LEU A 49 -15.11 -3.40 11.26
C LEU A 49 -15.98 -2.51 10.38
N ILE A 50 -16.40 -3.01 9.22
CA ILE A 50 -17.12 -2.24 8.19
C ILE A 50 -18.46 -2.88 7.81
N ASP A 51 -19.09 -3.67 8.69
CA ASP A 51 -20.33 -4.40 8.39
C ASP A 51 -21.44 -3.51 7.80
N SER A 52 -21.59 -2.30 8.36
CA SER A 52 -22.56 -1.31 7.87
C SER A 52 -22.32 -0.89 6.42
N ALA A 53 -21.08 -0.98 5.93
CA ALA A 53 -20.66 -0.64 4.58
C ALA A 53 -20.64 -1.85 3.62
N LEU A 54 -20.84 -3.10 4.07
CA LEU A 54 -20.85 -4.27 3.16
C LEU A 54 -21.97 -4.22 2.10
N LYS A 55 -22.98 -3.37 2.33
CA LYS A 55 -24.05 -3.05 1.37
C LYS A 55 -23.65 -2.01 0.31
N TRP A 56 -22.46 -1.42 0.39
CA TRP A 56 -22.01 -0.36 -0.53
C TRP A 56 -21.70 -0.93 -1.91
N ASP A 57 -22.71 -0.91 -2.78
CA ASP A 57 -22.54 -1.02 -4.22
C ASP A 57 -22.56 0.37 -4.90
N LEU A 58 -22.35 0.40 -6.22
CA LEU A 58 -22.32 1.67 -6.97
C LEU A 58 -23.68 2.39 -6.91
N GLY A 59 -24.79 1.67 -6.85
CA GLY A 59 -26.14 2.25 -6.75
C GLY A 59 -26.36 2.93 -5.40
N TYR A 60 -25.97 2.27 -4.31
CA TYR A 60 -26.01 2.82 -2.97
C TYR A 60 -25.11 4.06 -2.86
N LEU A 61 -23.86 3.97 -3.32
CA LEU A 61 -22.92 5.09 -3.26
C LEU A 61 -23.39 6.27 -4.12
N ARG A 62 -23.92 6.01 -5.33
CA ARG A 62 -24.50 7.05 -6.19
C ARG A 62 -25.62 7.84 -5.49
N ALA A 63 -26.47 7.16 -4.73
CA ALA A 63 -27.57 7.80 -4.03
C ALA A 63 -27.14 8.52 -2.73
N ASN A 64 -26.01 8.15 -2.14
CA ASN A 64 -25.70 8.50 -0.75
C ASN A 64 -24.35 9.19 -0.53
N LEU A 65 -23.38 9.10 -1.45
CA LEU A 65 -22.05 9.68 -1.27
C LEU A 65 -22.08 11.21 -1.21
N GLY A 66 -23.11 11.83 -1.79
CA GLY A 66 -23.28 13.29 -1.82
C GLY A 66 -22.90 13.89 -3.17
N GLY A 67 -23.04 15.21 -3.30
CA GLY A 67 -22.80 15.95 -4.56
C GLY A 67 -21.38 16.46 -4.75
N GLY A 68 -20.43 16.08 -3.89
CA GLY A 68 -19.03 16.51 -3.97
C GLY A 68 -18.28 15.90 -5.17
N LEU A 69 -17.18 16.55 -5.56
CA LEU A 69 -16.23 15.96 -6.50
C LEU A 69 -15.41 14.87 -5.81
N CYS A 70 -15.08 13.84 -6.57
CA CYS A 70 -14.23 12.73 -6.16
C CYS A 70 -12.89 12.79 -6.89
N SER A 71 -11.80 12.52 -6.17
CA SER A 71 -10.48 12.31 -6.76
C SER A 71 -10.42 10.96 -7.47
N VAL A 72 -10.25 11.00 -8.78
CA VAL A 72 -10.16 9.82 -9.67
C VAL A 72 -8.85 9.87 -10.43
N TYR A 73 -8.18 8.72 -10.49
CA TYR A 73 -6.95 8.54 -11.25
C TYR A 73 -7.26 7.78 -12.53
N GLU A 74 -6.69 8.23 -13.65
CA GLU A 74 -6.69 7.53 -14.95
C GLU A 74 -5.28 7.01 -15.26
N SER A 75 -5.21 5.83 -15.85
CA SER A 75 -3.97 5.22 -16.38
C SER A 75 -4.23 4.59 -17.75
N ASP A 76 -3.23 4.65 -18.62
CA ASP A 76 -3.25 3.99 -19.95
C ASP A 76 -2.98 2.48 -19.84
N ASN A 77 -2.65 1.99 -18.66
CA ASN A 77 -2.47 0.57 -18.38
C ASN A 77 -3.03 0.20 -17.00
N HIS A 78 -2.77 -1.03 -16.55
CA HIS A 78 -3.33 -1.53 -15.31
C HIS A 78 -2.66 -1.01 -14.03
N LYS A 79 -1.50 -0.35 -14.12
CA LYS A 79 -0.71 0.15 -12.99
C LYS A 79 -1.06 1.59 -12.69
N PHE A 80 -1.33 1.86 -11.41
CA PHE A 80 -1.60 3.18 -10.88
C PHE A 80 -0.48 3.61 -9.95
N MET A 81 0.68 3.98 -10.51
CA MET A 81 1.72 4.63 -9.69
C MET A 81 1.23 6.00 -9.26
N TYR A 82 1.25 6.26 -7.95
CA TYR A 82 0.96 7.59 -7.43
C TYR A 82 2.19 8.47 -7.57
N PHE A 83 2.03 9.78 -7.41
CA PHE A 83 3.16 10.69 -7.34
C PHE A 83 2.81 11.90 -6.48
N ASP A 84 3.82 12.47 -5.84
CA ASP A 84 3.72 13.73 -5.13
C ASP A 84 3.71 14.88 -6.15
N GLU A 85 2.55 15.52 -6.31
CA GLU A 85 2.36 16.66 -7.22
C GLU A 85 3.33 17.82 -6.94
N LYS A 86 3.69 18.07 -5.66
CA LYS A 86 4.62 19.15 -5.30
C LYS A 86 6.04 18.82 -5.76
N LYS A 87 6.45 17.56 -5.63
CA LYS A 87 7.76 17.08 -6.10
C LYS A 87 7.82 16.97 -7.62
N ALA A 88 6.70 16.69 -8.29
CA ALA A 88 6.61 16.61 -9.75
C ALA A 88 6.57 17.99 -10.43
N LYS A 89 6.10 19.01 -9.71
CA LYS A 89 5.97 20.37 -10.23
C LYS A 89 7.31 20.86 -10.80
N ASP A 90 7.25 21.36 -12.03
CA ASP A 90 8.38 21.96 -12.76
C ASP A 90 9.55 21.00 -13.10
N ARG A 91 9.39 19.68 -12.90
CA ARG A 91 10.36 18.68 -13.41
C ARG A 91 10.17 18.41 -14.89
N LYS A 92 11.26 18.46 -15.63
CA LYS A 92 11.31 18.14 -17.08
C LYS A 92 11.67 16.68 -17.34
N ASP A 93 12.29 16.03 -16.37
CA ASP A 93 12.80 14.66 -16.40
C ASP A 93 11.76 13.62 -15.93
N TYR A 94 10.58 14.05 -15.52
CA TYR A 94 9.51 13.18 -15.03
C TYR A 94 8.20 13.44 -15.77
N THR A 95 7.60 12.38 -16.29
CA THR A 95 6.25 12.40 -16.87
C THR A 95 5.39 11.41 -16.08
N PRO A 96 4.33 11.86 -15.39
CA PRO A 96 3.43 10.96 -14.67
C PRO A 96 2.80 9.92 -15.60
N CYS A 97 2.77 8.66 -15.16
CA CYS A 97 2.04 7.60 -15.87
C CYS A 97 0.56 7.51 -15.48
N THR A 98 0.14 8.28 -14.47
CA THR A 98 -1.24 8.42 -14.04
C THR A 98 -1.65 9.88 -14.06
N LYS A 99 -2.92 10.14 -14.33
CA LYS A 99 -3.50 11.48 -14.31
C LYS A 99 -4.58 11.55 -13.23
N ARG A 100 -4.42 12.47 -12.28
CA ARG A 100 -5.47 12.79 -11.32
C ARG A 100 -6.48 13.76 -11.92
N MET A 101 -7.76 13.49 -11.67
CA MET A 101 -8.91 14.29 -12.08
C MET A 101 -9.88 14.41 -10.91
N GLU A 102 -10.63 15.51 -10.87
CA GLU A 102 -11.73 15.70 -9.93
C GLU A 102 -13.03 15.65 -10.74
N MET A 103 -13.93 14.73 -10.40
CA MET A 103 -15.19 14.55 -11.14
C MET A 103 -16.34 14.13 -10.22
N PRO A 104 -17.61 14.38 -10.57
CA PRO A 104 -18.76 13.85 -9.84
C PRO A 104 -18.72 12.32 -9.81
N PHE A 105 -19.20 11.71 -8.72
CA PHE A 105 -19.25 10.25 -8.58
C PHE A 105 -19.99 9.56 -9.74
N GLU A 106 -21.07 10.19 -10.22
CA GLU A 106 -21.85 9.67 -11.35
C GLU A 106 -21.02 9.57 -12.65
N GLU A 107 -20.10 10.51 -12.88
CA GLU A 107 -19.22 10.48 -14.04
C GLU A 107 -18.18 9.37 -13.92
N PHE A 108 -17.61 9.19 -12.73
CA PHE A 108 -16.73 8.07 -12.43
C PHE A 108 -17.42 6.72 -12.68
N VAL A 109 -18.65 6.54 -12.20
CA VAL A 109 -19.38 5.29 -12.39
C VAL A 109 -19.62 5.02 -13.88
N LYS A 110 -19.97 6.03 -14.67
CA LYS A 110 -20.10 5.89 -16.13
C LYS A 110 -18.80 5.40 -16.77
N GLN A 111 -17.66 5.99 -16.41
CA GLN A 111 -16.35 5.57 -16.92
C GLN A 111 -15.97 4.15 -16.49
N LEU A 112 -16.32 3.76 -15.27
CA LEU A 112 -16.08 2.41 -14.75
C LEU A 112 -16.93 1.36 -15.48
N GLU A 113 -18.20 1.67 -15.76
CA GLU A 113 -19.14 0.78 -16.46
C GLU A 113 -18.87 0.71 -17.97
N SER A 114 -18.39 1.77 -18.60
CA SER A 114 -18.12 1.84 -20.06
C SER A 114 -16.83 1.13 -20.51
N SER A 115 -16.23 0.29 -19.66
CA SER A 115 -14.91 -0.35 -19.82
C SER A 115 -14.67 -1.12 -21.13
N ALA A 116 -15.72 -1.46 -21.89
CA ALA A 116 -15.60 -2.07 -23.21
C ALA A 116 -15.21 -1.07 -24.33
N GLU A 117 -15.33 0.24 -24.09
CA GLU A 117 -15.18 1.30 -25.08
C GLU A 117 -13.95 2.21 -24.84
N THR A 118 -13.17 1.99 -23.77
CA THR A 118 -12.21 2.99 -23.26
C THR A 118 -10.79 2.94 -23.87
N GLU A 119 -10.58 2.34 -25.05
CA GLU A 119 -9.25 2.23 -25.68
C GLU A 119 -8.13 1.71 -24.74
N GLY A 120 -8.47 0.89 -23.75
CA GLY A 120 -7.52 0.36 -22.76
C GLY A 120 -7.26 1.24 -21.53
N LYS A 121 -7.85 2.45 -21.48
CA LYS A 121 -7.80 3.33 -20.31
C LYS A 121 -8.55 2.76 -19.13
N ARG A 122 -8.02 3.02 -17.94
CA ARG A 122 -8.53 2.52 -16.67
C ARG A 122 -8.66 3.65 -15.66
N VAL A 123 -9.68 3.55 -14.81
CA VAL A 123 -9.94 4.51 -13.73
C VAL A 123 -9.85 3.87 -12.36
N TYR A 124 -9.46 4.68 -11.38
CA TYR A 124 -9.38 4.28 -9.97
C TYR A 124 -9.74 5.48 -9.08
N LEU A 125 -10.87 5.41 -8.40
CA LEU A 125 -11.26 6.41 -7.40
C LEU A 125 -10.48 6.17 -6.10
N GLN A 126 -9.88 7.23 -5.57
CA GLN A 126 -9.17 7.24 -4.29
C GLN A 126 -9.55 8.52 -3.54
N GLN A 127 -10.59 8.45 -2.71
CA GLN A 127 -11.20 9.61 -2.07
C GLN A 127 -11.16 9.47 -0.55
N THR A 128 -10.58 10.45 0.14
CA THR A 128 -10.69 10.51 1.60
C THR A 128 -12.14 10.79 1.99
N LEU A 129 -12.72 9.95 2.84
CA LEU A 129 -14.02 10.20 3.44
C LEU A 129 -13.91 11.40 4.39
N ASN A 130 -14.77 12.39 4.21
CA ASN A 130 -14.79 13.64 4.98
C ASN A 130 -16.24 14.09 5.20
N ASP A 131 -16.42 15.23 5.88
CA ASP A 131 -17.73 15.74 6.29
C ASP A 131 -18.64 16.15 5.11
N THR A 132 -18.18 16.08 3.86
CA THR A 132 -18.99 16.35 2.66
C THR A 132 -19.81 15.14 2.20
N VAL A 133 -19.59 13.95 2.77
CA VAL A 133 -20.37 12.76 2.43
C VAL A 133 -21.83 12.88 2.87
N GLY A 134 -22.74 12.23 2.16
CA GLY A 134 -24.17 12.28 2.48
C GLY A 134 -24.51 11.59 3.81
N LYS A 135 -25.67 11.95 4.37
CA LYS A 135 -26.12 11.53 5.72
C LYS A 135 -26.08 10.02 5.95
N ASN A 136 -26.44 9.23 4.95
CA ASN A 136 -26.46 7.76 5.08
C ASN A 136 -25.05 7.15 5.15
N ILE A 137 -24.07 7.76 4.46
CA ILE A 137 -22.66 7.36 4.60
C ILE A 137 -22.14 7.70 6.00
N VAL A 138 -22.54 8.84 6.56
CA VAL A 138 -22.21 9.19 7.96
C VAL A 138 -22.81 8.17 8.93
N VAL A 139 -24.09 7.79 8.73
CA VAL A 139 -24.76 6.77 9.57
C VAL A 139 -24.05 5.42 9.50
N ASP A 140 -23.58 5.01 8.32
CA ASP A 140 -22.82 3.77 8.15
C ASP A 140 -21.45 3.87 8.83
N PHE A 141 -20.75 5.00 8.64
CA PHE A 141 -19.45 5.26 9.26
C PHE A 141 -19.52 5.23 10.78
N LEU A 142 -20.56 5.81 11.39
CA LEU A 142 -20.78 5.77 12.84
C LEU A 142 -21.04 4.36 13.39
N GLN A 143 -21.46 3.42 12.54
CA GLN A 143 -21.72 2.02 12.90
C GLN A 143 -20.52 1.09 12.66
N PHE A 144 -19.39 1.59 12.16
CA PHE A 144 -18.17 0.80 12.14
C PHE A 144 -17.80 0.33 13.55
N ASN A 145 -17.07 -0.77 13.65
CA ASN A 145 -16.64 -1.32 14.95
C ASN A 145 -15.50 -0.49 15.56
N TRP A 146 -15.84 0.76 15.94
CA TRP A 146 -14.95 1.70 16.58
C TRP A 146 -14.43 1.17 17.90
N ASP A 147 -15.23 0.39 18.63
CA ASP A 147 -14.82 -0.22 19.89
C ASP A 147 -13.63 -1.16 19.70
N TRP A 148 -13.65 -2.02 18.68
CA TRP A 148 -12.54 -2.92 18.38
C TRP A 148 -11.30 -2.16 17.91
N ILE A 149 -11.43 -1.27 16.92
CA ILE A 149 -10.26 -0.60 16.33
C ILE A 149 -9.63 0.44 17.28
N ASN A 150 -10.43 1.10 18.14
CA ASN A 150 -9.91 1.99 19.18
C ASN A 150 -9.17 1.21 20.27
N LYS A 151 -9.62 0.00 20.61
CA LYS A 151 -8.86 -0.89 21.51
C LYS A 151 -7.52 -1.30 20.90
N GLN A 152 -7.49 -1.60 19.60
CA GLN A 152 -6.22 -1.88 18.91
C GLN A 152 -5.29 -0.67 18.93
N GLN A 153 -5.79 0.52 18.57
CA GLN A 153 -5.01 1.76 18.63
C GLN A 153 -4.39 1.99 20.03
N GLN A 154 -5.18 1.83 21.09
CA GLN A 154 -4.70 1.99 22.47
C GLN A 154 -3.69 0.91 22.87
N LYS A 155 -4.00 -0.36 22.59
CA LYS A 155 -3.15 -1.52 22.93
C LYS A 155 -1.78 -1.42 22.27
N GLN A 156 -1.74 -0.99 21.01
CA GLN A 156 -0.51 -0.84 20.24
C GLN A 156 0.17 0.52 20.42
N ASN A 157 -0.41 1.40 21.24
CA ASN A 157 0.09 2.75 21.51
C ASN A 157 0.32 3.58 20.23
N TRP A 158 -0.60 3.48 19.28
CA TRP A 158 -0.55 4.25 18.04
C TRP A 158 -1.02 5.68 18.23
N GLY A 159 -0.59 6.58 17.35
CA GLY A 159 -1.09 7.95 17.27
C GLY A 159 -2.53 8.02 16.73
N HIS A 160 -3.04 9.24 16.51
CA HIS A 160 -4.41 9.42 16.03
C HIS A 160 -4.64 8.84 14.62
N LEU A 161 -5.87 8.42 14.37
CA LEU A 161 -6.39 8.17 13.02
C LEU A 161 -6.26 9.46 12.20
N THR A 162 -5.67 9.38 11.01
CA THR A 162 -5.47 10.55 10.14
C THR A 162 -6.50 10.64 9.04
N SER A 163 -6.86 9.52 8.44
CA SER A 163 -7.84 9.47 7.35
C SER A 163 -8.39 8.08 7.12
N ASN A 164 -9.57 8.06 6.49
CA ASN A 164 -10.15 6.89 5.87
C ASN A 164 -10.20 7.10 4.36
N LEU A 165 -9.51 6.25 3.60
CA LEU A 165 -9.49 6.34 2.14
C LEU A 165 -10.45 5.34 1.55
N LEU A 166 -11.45 5.82 0.80
CA LEU A 166 -12.32 5.02 -0.05
C LEU A 166 -11.61 4.73 -1.37
N LEU A 167 -11.46 3.46 -1.71
CA LEU A 167 -10.84 3.01 -2.94
C LEU A 167 -11.84 2.22 -3.78
N ILE A 168 -12.18 2.71 -4.98
CA ILE A 168 -13.03 1.98 -5.94
C ILE A 168 -12.27 1.79 -7.25
N GLY A 169 -11.87 0.55 -7.51
CA GLY A 169 -11.02 0.17 -8.65
C GLY A 169 -11.71 -0.78 -9.62
N MET A 170 -11.33 -0.73 -10.89
CA MET A 170 -11.75 -1.68 -11.92
C MET A 170 -11.05 -3.05 -11.73
N ALA A 171 -11.65 -4.12 -12.25
CA ALA A 171 -11.02 -5.44 -12.31
C ALA A 171 -9.63 -5.37 -12.96
N GLY A 172 -8.62 -5.99 -12.35
CA GLY A 172 -7.25 -6.01 -12.85
C GLY A 172 -6.41 -4.76 -12.57
N ASN A 173 -6.96 -3.71 -11.92
CA ASN A 173 -6.17 -2.56 -11.47
C ASN A 173 -5.10 -2.99 -10.47
N VAL A 174 -3.94 -2.34 -10.54
CA VAL A 174 -2.78 -2.58 -9.68
C VAL A 174 -2.32 -1.26 -9.07
N THR A 175 -2.17 -1.23 -7.76
CA THR A 175 -1.32 -0.26 -7.07
C THR A 175 0.07 -0.88 -6.91
N PRO A 176 1.10 -0.39 -7.62
CA PRO A 176 2.44 -0.95 -7.57
C PRO A 176 3.05 -0.91 -6.16
N VAL A 177 4.09 -1.73 -5.95
CA VAL A 177 4.68 -1.93 -4.63
C VAL A 177 5.22 -0.62 -4.04
N HIS A 178 4.81 -0.33 -2.82
CA HIS A 178 5.24 0.83 -2.04
C HIS A 178 5.07 0.57 -0.55
N TYR A 179 5.64 1.43 0.30
CA TYR A 179 5.35 1.41 1.74
C TYR A 179 4.74 2.74 2.20
N ASP A 180 4.00 2.67 3.31
CA ASP A 180 3.42 3.82 3.99
C ASP A 180 4.12 4.11 5.32
N GLU A 181 4.14 5.39 5.71
CA GLU A 181 4.67 5.87 7.00
C GLU A 181 3.56 5.95 8.08
N GLN A 182 2.53 5.12 7.94
CA GLN A 182 1.41 4.98 8.88
C GLN A 182 1.03 3.50 9.03
N GLN A 183 0.47 3.14 10.19
CA GLN A 183 -0.17 1.84 10.38
C GLN A 183 -1.48 1.81 9.60
N ASN A 184 -1.84 0.68 9.00
CA ASN A 184 -3.03 0.59 8.15
C ASN A 184 -3.84 -0.67 8.45
N PHE A 185 -5.11 -0.51 8.79
CA PHE A 185 -6.10 -1.57 8.64
C PHE A 185 -6.83 -1.38 7.30
N PHE A 186 -6.62 -2.32 6.39
CA PHE A 186 -7.20 -2.33 5.05
C PHE A 186 -8.48 -3.19 5.05
N ALA A 187 -9.65 -2.55 5.05
CA ALA A 187 -10.94 -3.22 5.13
C ALA A 187 -11.56 -3.39 3.75
N GLN A 188 -11.83 -4.63 3.35
CA GLN A 188 -12.37 -4.94 2.04
C GLN A 188 -13.91 -4.95 2.08
N VAL A 189 -14.54 -4.16 1.21
CA VAL A 189 -15.99 -3.95 1.20
C VAL A 189 -16.66 -4.76 0.09
N LYS A 190 -16.13 -4.71 -1.13
CA LYS A 190 -16.71 -5.41 -2.29
C LYS A 190 -15.64 -5.93 -3.23
N GLY A 191 -15.87 -7.11 -3.80
CA GLY A 191 -14.94 -7.78 -4.72
C GLY A 191 -13.72 -8.31 -3.97
N PHE A 192 -12.73 -8.76 -4.73
CA PHE A 192 -11.52 -9.37 -4.18
C PHE A 192 -10.28 -8.60 -4.60
N LYS A 193 -9.38 -8.37 -3.65
CA LYS A 193 -8.05 -7.83 -3.89
C LYS A 193 -6.99 -8.81 -3.41
N ARG A 194 -6.00 -9.05 -4.25
CA ARG A 194 -4.77 -9.75 -3.85
C ARG A 194 -3.79 -8.72 -3.32
N CYS A 195 -3.29 -8.97 -2.12
CA CYS A 195 -2.32 -8.15 -1.42
C CYS A 195 -1.03 -8.95 -1.27
N ILE A 196 0.06 -8.46 -1.86
CA ILE A 196 1.40 -9.03 -1.74
C ILE A 196 2.24 -8.07 -0.91
N LEU A 197 2.74 -8.53 0.23
CA LEU A 197 3.48 -7.74 1.20
C LEU A 197 4.94 -8.20 1.29
N PHE A 198 5.86 -7.26 1.49
CA PHE A 198 7.27 -7.57 1.74
C PHE A 198 7.72 -6.86 3.01
N ALA A 199 8.51 -7.58 3.81
CA ALA A 199 9.01 -7.06 5.07
C ALA A 199 9.96 -5.86 4.84
N PRO A 200 10.01 -4.88 5.76
CA PRO A 200 10.86 -3.68 5.65
C PRO A 200 12.34 -3.98 5.33
N GLU A 201 12.84 -5.11 5.81
CA GLU A 201 14.20 -5.66 5.57
C GLU A 201 14.52 -5.82 4.09
N GLN A 202 13.52 -6.03 3.24
CA GLN A 202 13.68 -6.25 1.81
C GLN A 202 13.85 -4.95 1.01
N ILE A 203 14.05 -3.79 1.66
CA ILE A 203 14.33 -2.52 0.98
C ILE A 203 15.46 -2.63 -0.07
N GLU A 204 16.50 -3.42 0.22
CA GLU A 204 17.61 -3.63 -0.72
C GLU A 204 17.21 -4.40 -1.97
N CYS A 205 16.13 -5.18 -1.92
CA CYS A 205 15.58 -5.91 -3.05
C CYS A 205 14.56 -5.06 -3.84
N LEU A 206 13.95 -4.06 -3.19
CA LEU A 206 12.82 -3.31 -3.72
C LEU A 206 13.17 -1.92 -4.23
N TYR A 207 14.39 -1.42 -4.01
CA TYR A 207 14.93 -0.23 -4.70
C TYR A 207 13.96 0.97 -4.73
N PRO A 208 13.63 1.59 -3.58
CA PRO A 208 12.76 2.76 -3.56
C PRO A 208 13.29 3.86 -4.50
N TYR A 209 12.41 4.66 -5.06
CA TYR A 209 12.80 5.94 -5.63
C TYR A 209 13.44 6.83 -4.54
N PRO A 210 14.40 7.71 -4.90
CA PRO A 210 14.98 8.67 -3.97
C PRO A 210 13.92 9.49 -3.24
N VAL A 211 14.17 9.91 -1.99
CA VAL A 211 13.15 10.59 -1.15
C VAL A 211 12.60 11.85 -1.82
N HIS A 212 13.41 12.54 -2.62
CA HIS A 212 12.98 13.75 -3.30
C HIS A 212 12.30 13.49 -4.63
N HIS A 213 12.30 12.28 -5.18
CA HIS A 213 11.62 11.94 -6.43
C HIS A 213 10.08 12.00 -6.27
N PRO A 214 9.29 12.30 -7.32
CA PRO A 214 7.82 12.32 -7.22
C PRO A 214 7.21 10.99 -6.78
N CYS A 215 7.83 9.87 -7.16
CA CYS A 215 7.44 8.52 -6.76
C CYS A 215 8.07 8.03 -5.43
N ASP A 216 8.50 8.93 -4.53
CA ASP A 216 9.03 8.57 -3.20
C ASP A 216 8.19 7.46 -2.54
N ARG A 217 8.89 6.49 -1.92
CA ARG A 217 8.37 5.28 -1.26
C ARG A 217 7.83 4.16 -2.17
N GLN A 218 7.73 4.39 -3.49
CA GLN A 218 7.45 3.32 -4.45
C GLN A 218 8.75 2.63 -4.89
N SER A 219 8.66 1.35 -5.24
CA SER A 219 9.75 0.65 -5.90
C SER A 219 9.96 1.15 -7.32
N GLN A 220 11.22 1.16 -7.75
CA GLN A 220 11.59 1.38 -9.15
C GLN A 220 11.45 0.12 -10.02
N VAL A 221 11.22 -1.05 -9.40
CA VAL A 221 11.16 -2.34 -10.08
C VAL A 221 9.78 -2.51 -10.72
N ASP A 222 9.74 -2.73 -12.03
CA ASP A 222 8.54 -3.20 -12.70
C ASP A 222 8.37 -4.71 -12.46
N PHE A 223 7.36 -5.10 -11.69
CA PHE A 223 7.11 -6.51 -11.35
C PHE A 223 6.68 -7.36 -12.55
N ASP A 224 6.13 -6.77 -13.61
CA ASP A 224 5.77 -7.50 -14.83
C ASP A 224 6.99 -7.81 -15.70
N ASN A 225 8.03 -6.96 -15.62
CA ASN A 225 9.25 -7.11 -16.40
C ASN A 225 10.47 -6.53 -15.65
N PRO A 226 10.98 -7.24 -14.62
CA PRO A 226 12.05 -6.70 -13.78
C PRO A 226 13.37 -6.54 -14.54
N ASP A 227 13.93 -5.32 -14.54
CA ASP A 227 15.28 -5.08 -15.05
C ASP A 227 16.33 -5.53 -14.02
N TYR A 228 16.74 -6.79 -14.14
CA TYR A 228 17.71 -7.38 -13.23
C TYR A 228 19.17 -6.91 -13.42
N ASN A 229 19.46 -6.12 -14.46
CA ASN A 229 20.76 -5.45 -14.59
C ASN A 229 20.80 -4.22 -13.68
N ARG A 230 19.70 -3.47 -13.62
CA ARG A 230 19.55 -2.32 -12.71
C ARG A 230 19.22 -2.73 -11.27
N PHE A 231 18.43 -3.79 -11.10
CA PHE A 231 17.88 -4.22 -9.82
C PHE A 231 18.26 -5.68 -9.49
N PRO A 232 19.56 -6.03 -9.41
CA PRO A 232 19.99 -7.42 -9.33
C PRO A 232 19.51 -8.15 -8.07
N LYS A 233 19.35 -7.45 -6.94
CA LYS A 233 18.89 -8.03 -5.67
C LYS A 233 17.40 -8.38 -5.66
N PHE A 234 16.62 -7.89 -6.64
CA PHE A 234 15.20 -8.25 -6.75
C PHE A 234 14.99 -9.76 -6.92
N ARG A 235 16.00 -10.51 -7.42
CA ARG A 235 15.98 -11.98 -7.47
C ARG A 235 15.81 -12.66 -6.10
N TYR A 236 16.05 -11.93 -5.01
CA TYR A 236 15.94 -12.43 -3.64
C TYR A 236 14.70 -11.91 -2.92
N ALA A 237 13.84 -11.16 -3.60
CA ALA A 237 12.56 -10.73 -3.03
C ALA A 237 11.69 -11.97 -2.75
N SER A 238 11.01 -11.97 -1.61
CA SER A 238 10.03 -13.00 -1.23
C SER A 238 8.85 -12.32 -0.54
N GLY A 239 7.64 -12.59 -1.02
CA GLY A 239 6.44 -11.91 -0.53
C GLY A 239 5.60 -12.79 0.38
N LEU A 240 4.77 -12.13 1.19
CA LEU A 240 3.61 -12.74 1.84
C LEU A 240 2.36 -12.33 1.06
N GLU A 241 1.43 -13.25 0.81
CA GLU A 241 0.23 -13.01 0.00
C GLU A 241 -1.05 -13.35 0.77
N ALA A 242 -2.07 -12.51 0.61
CA ALA A 242 -3.46 -12.92 0.83
C ALA A 242 -4.38 -12.31 -0.22
N VAL A 243 -5.44 -13.04 -0.56
CA VAL A 243 -6.63 -12.47 -1.21
C VAL A 243 -7.62 -12.09 -0.11
N VAL A 244 -8.02 -10.82 -0.07
CA VAL A 244 -9.06 -10.30 0.83
C VAL A 244 -10.37 -10.13 0.09
N GLY A 245 -11.46 -10.59 0.71
CA GLY A 245 -12.84 -10.47 0.22
C GLY A 245 -13.72 -9.61 1.15
N PRO A 246 -15.01 -9.43 0.83
CA PRO A 246 -15.93 -8.63 1.63
C PRO A 246 -15.93 -9.03 3.11
N GLY A 247 -15.63 -8.08 4.00
CA GLY A 247 -15.59 -8.26 5.46
C GLY A 247 -14.20 -8.53 6.02
N ASP A 248 -13.25 -8.99 5.18
CA ASP A 248 -11.87 -9.19 5.60
C ASP A 248 -11.19 -7.85 5.94
N VAL A 249 -10.36 -7.86 6.98
CA VAL A 249 -9.47 -6.74 7.33
C VAL A 249 -8.03 -7.22 7.32
N LEU A 250 -7.22 -6.69 6.41
CA LEU A 250 -5.78 -6.93 6.40
C LEU A 250 -5.07 -5.86 7.24
N TYR A 251 -4.30 -6.28 8.22
CA TYR A 251 -3.32 -5.40 8.86
C TYR A 251 -2.08 -5.27 7.97
N ILE A 252 -1.81 -4.06 7.50
CA ILE A 252 -0.58 -3.69 6.78
C ILE A 252 0.25 -2.84 7.74
N PRO A 253 1.31 -3.42 8.35
CA PRO A 253 2.11 -2.70 9.31
C PRO A 253 2.88 -1.56 8.64
N MET A 254 3.15 -0.50 9.40
CA MET A 254 3.94 0.63 8.92
C MET A 254 5.29 0.17 8.33
N TYR A 255 5.73 0.79 7.23
CA TYR A 255 6.92 0.44 6.44
C TYR A 255 6.89 -0.92 5.72
N TRP A 256 5.87 -1.76 5.89
CA TRP A 256 5.72 -2.93 5.04
C TRP A 256 5.38 -2.50 3.61
N TRP A 257 6.15 -3.05 2.68
CA TRP A 257 5.91 -2.88 1.27
C TRP A 257 4.65 -3.66 0.90
N HIS A 258 3.80 -3.10 0.05
CA HIS A 258 2.58 -3.76 -0.39
C HIS A 258 2.26 -3.43 -1.85
N HIS A 259 1.99 -4.48 -2.61
CA HIS A 259 1.46 -4.49 -3.97
C HIS A 259 0.01 -4.99 -3.89
N ILE A 260 -0.93 -4.20 -4.40
CA ILE A 260 -2.36 -4.52 -4.28
C ILE A 260 -2.98 -4.57 -5.67
N GLU A 261 -3.61 -5.68 -6.01
CA GLU A 261 -4.29 -5.86 -7.28
C GLU A 261 -5.75 -6.30 -7.11
N SER A 262 -6.66 -5.62 -7.81
CA SER A 262 -8.02 -6.10 -8.00
C SER A 262 -7.98 -7.31 -8.95
N LEU A 263 -8.63 -8.42 -8.58
CA LEU A 263 -8.51 -9.66 -9.36
C LEU A 263 -8.97 -9.47 -10.82
N LEU A 264 -8.32 -10.20 -11.74
CA LEU A 264 -8.74 -10.23 -13.14
C LEU A 264 -10.15 -10.81 -13.25
N GLU A 265 -11.00 -10.21 -14.08
CA GLU A 265 -12.38 -10.65 -14.30
C GLU A 265 -13.25 -10.71 -13.02
N GLY A 266 -12.82 -10.10 -11.91
CA GLY A 266 -13.50 -10.12 -10.60
C GLY A 266 -14.55 -9.01 -10.41
N GLY A 267 -14.85 -8.23 -11.45
CA GLY A 267 -15.63 -7.01 -11.35
C GLY A 267 -14.90 -5.87 -10.62
N TYR A 268 -15.61 -4.79 -10.33
CA TYR A 268 -15.03 -3.68 -9.57
C TYR A 268 -14.85 -4.05 -8.09
N THR A 269 -13.90 -3.38 -7.45
CA THR A 269 -13.57 -3.58 -6.04
C THR A 269 -13.79 -2.31 -5.24
N THR A 270 -14.26 -2.44 -3.99
CA THR A 270 -14.39 -1.36 -3.03
C THR A 270 -13.64 -1.71 -1.75
N SER A 271 -12.83 -0.80 -1.22
CA SER A 271 -12.10 -0.95 0.05
C SER A 271 -12.10 0.37 0.83
N VAL A 272 -11.93 0.29 2.15
CA VAL A 272 -11.73 1.45 3.03
C VAL A 272 -10.50 1.22 3.90
N ASN A 273 -9.53 2.13 3.84
CA ASN A 273 -8.34 2.09 4.70
C ASN A 273 -8.60 2.85 6.01
N PHE A 274 -7.85 2.49 7.06
CA PHE A 274 -7.81 3.20 8.34
C PHE A 274 -6.36 3.48 8.71
N TRP A 275 -5.89 4.70 8.45
CA TRP A 275 -4.49 5.07 8.68
C TRP A 275 -4.27 5.72 10.05
N TYR A 276 -3.39 5.12 10.84
CA TYR A 276 -2.99 5.63 12.15
C TYR A 276 -1.53 6.07 12.13
N LYS A 277 -1.23 7.21 12.76
CA LYS A 277 0.16 7.60 12.99
C LYS A 277 0.89 6.56 13.85
N ALA A 278 2.19 6.44 13.65
CA ALA A 278 3.04 5.69 14.55
C ALA A 278 2.90 6.20 16.01
N GLY A 279 3.11 5.29 16.95
CA GLY A 279 3.36 5.67 18.34
C GLY A 279 4.64 6.52 18.48
N PRO A 280 4.86 7.16 19.63
CA PRO A 280 6.08 7.91 19.87
C PRO A 280 7.31 7.00 19.80
N THR A 281 8.42 7.50 19.26
CA THR A 281 9.72 6.80 19.31
C THR A 281 10.05 6.45 20.76
N PRO A 282 10.39 5.19 21.07
CA PRO A 282 10.75 4.80 22.43
C PRO A 282 11.88 5.67 22.98
N ARG A 283 11.79 6.07 24.25
CA ARG A 283 12.86 6.86 24.91
C ARG A 283 14.19 6.10 24.94
N ASN A 284 14.12 4.78 25.10
CA ASN A 284 15.28 3.91 25.12
C ASN A 284 15.35 3.16 23.77
N ILE A 285 16.34 3.50 22.96
CA ILE A 285 16.61 2.79 21.71
C ILE A 285 17.37 1.51 22.03
N VAL A 286 16.82 0.37 21.61
CA VAL A 286 17.43 -0.95 21.76
C VAL A 286 18.20 -1.28 20.48
N TYR A 287 19.41 -1.83 20.63
CA TYR A 287 20.25 -2.30 19.54
C TYR A 287 20.28 -3.84 19.49
N PRO A 288 20.46 -4.45 18.30
CA PRO A 288 20.57 -3.80 16.99
C PRO A 288 19.26 -3.12 16.55
N LEU A 289 19.37 -2.07 15.73
CA LEU A 289 18.20 -1.33 15.26
C LEU A 289 17.28 -2.20 14.41
N LYS A 290 15.97 -2.03 14.59
CA LYS A 290 14.98 -2.64 13.73
C LYS A 290 15.08 -2.11 12.29
N PRO A 291 14.72 -2.90 11.28
CA PRO A 291 14.81 -2.48 9.88
C PRO A 291 13.95 -1.26 9.53
N VAL A 292 12.78 -1.11 10.15
CA VAL A 292 11.96 0.12 10.06
C VAL A 292 12.69 1.36 10.59
N GLN A 293 13.51 1.23 11.64
CA GLN A 293 14.31 2.33 12.17
C GLN A 293 15.46 2.68 11.21
N LYS A 294 16.09 1.68 10.59
CA LYS A 294 17.11 1.89 9.55
C LYS A 294 16.52 2.60 8.33
N MET A 295 15.32 2.22 7.88
CA MET A 295 14.60 2.92 6.81
C MET A 295 14.32 4.39 7.18
N ALA A 296 13.85 4.66 8.39
CA ALA A 296 13.65 6.03 8.86
C ALA A 296 14.95 6.86 8.87
N ILE A 297 16.08 6.27 9.28
CA ILE A 297 17.40 6.91 9.24
C ILE A 297 17.80 7.23 7.79
N MET A 298 17.70 6.28 6.86
CA MET A 298 18.03 6.52 5.45
C MET A 298 17.21 7.66 4.87
N ARG A 299 15.89 7.67 5.12
CA ARG A 299 15.00 8.74 4.67
C ARG A 299 15.41 10.10 5.24
N ASN A 300 15.73 10.17 6.53
CA ASN A 300 16.10 11.41 7.19
C ASN A 300 17.47 11.92 6.70
N LEU A 301 18.43 11.03 6.43
CA LEU A 301 19.71 11.40 5.83
C LEU A 301 19.52 12.05 4.47
N GLU A 302 18.72 11.47 3.57
CA GLU A 302 18.44 12.09 2.26
C GLU A 302 17.74 13.45 2.38
N LYS A 303 16.83 13.61 3.35
CA LYS A 303 16.18 14.91 3.63
C LYS A 303 17.19 15.94 4.10
N MET A 304 18.00 15.60 5.10
CA MET A 304 19.02 16.49 5.68
C MET A 304 20.07 16.90 4.65
N LEU A 305 20.53 15.97 3.81
CA LEU A 305 21.52 16.27 2.76
C LEU A 305 20.95 17.23 1.73
N ALA A 306 19.71 17.03 1.26
CA ALA A 306 19.10 17.96 0.31
C ALA A 306 18.92 19.36 0.90
N GLU A 307 18.49 19.44 2.16
CA GLU A 307 18.36 20.72 2.85
C GLU A 307 19.72 21.41 3.01
N ALA A 308 20.75 20.68 3.43
CA ALA A 308 22.10 21.22 3.62
C ALA A 308 22.77 21.65 2.30
N LEU A 309 22.51 20.95 1.20
CA LEU A 309 23.06 21.25 -0.13
C LEU A 309 22.29 22.35 -0.86
N GLY A 310 21.03 22.62 -0.47
CA GLY A 310 20.14 23.53 -1.19
C GLY A 310 19.67 23.03 -2.56
N ASP A 311 20.08 21.82 -2.97
CA ASP A 311 19.68 21.18 -4.21
C ASP A 311 19.63 19.65 -4.03
N TYR A 312 18.44 19.05 -4.16
CA TYR A 312 18.26 17.61 -4.01
C TYR A 312 19.01 16.78 -5.07
N ARG A 313 19.36 17.39 -6.21
CA ARG A 313 20.08 16.70 -7.30
C ARG A 313 21.52 16.38 -6.92
N GLU A 314 22.08 17.11 -5.95
CA GLU A 314 23.45 16.92 -5.46
C GLU A 314 23.55 15.82 -4.39
N VAL A 315 22.42 15.33 -3.87
CA VAL A 315 22.41 14.26 -2.85
C VAL A 315 23.04 12.98 -3.38
N GLY A 316 22.64 12.53 -4.57
CA GLY A 316 23.19 11.31 -5.20
C GLY A 316 24.70 11.38 -5.47
N PRO A 317 25.20 12.44 -6.16
CA PRO A 317 26.63 12.66 -6.36
C PRO A 317 27.43 12.72 -5.05
N LEU A 318 26.91 13.38 -4.01
CA LEU A 318 27.58 13.44 -2.71
C LEU A 318 27.67 12.05 -2.06
N ILE A 319 26.56 11.30 -1.99
CA ILE A 319 26.54 9.94 -1.43
C ILE A 319 27.52 9.05 -2.19
N ASN A 320 27.53 9.08 -3.53
CA ASN A 320 28.49 8.33 -4.35
C ASN A 320 29.94 8.68 -4.00
N THR A 321 30.25 9.97 -3.87
CA THR A 321 31.59 10.44 -3.47
C THR A 321 31.98 9.95 -2.06
N MET A 322 31.01 9.88 -1.15
CA MET A 322 31.25 9.38 0.21
C MET A 322 31.55 7.89 0.24
N ILE A 323 30.95 7.09 -0.65
CA ILE A 323 31.04 5.62 -0.58
C ILE A 323 32.08 4.99 -1.50
N GLN A 324 32.34 5.59 -2.66
CA GLN A 324 33.16 4.99 -3.72
C GLN A 324 34.60 4.77 -3.23
N GLY A 325 35.01 3.49 -3.19
CA GLY A 325 36.34 3.09 -2.73
C GLY A 325 36.57 3.23 -1.21
N ARG A 326 35.53 3.51 -0.42
CA ARG A 326 35.64 3.76 1.03
C ARG A 326 34.90 2.76 1.90
N TYR A 327 33.82 2.17 1.38
CA TYR A 327 33.03 1.15 2.07
C TYR A 327 33.01 -0.12 1.22
N THR A 328 33.18 -1.27 1.87
CA THR A 328 32.98 -2.57 1.23
C THR A 328 31.49 -2.87 1.18
N LEU A 329 30.97 -3.15 -0.02
CA LEU A 329 29.68 -3.83 -0.12
C LEU A 329 29.89 -5.23 0.45
N MET A 330 29.23 -5.58 1.55
CA MET A 330 29.29 -6.95 2.06
C MET A 330 28.67 -7.87 1.01
N ASP A 331 29.44 -8.84 0.53
CA ASP A 331 28.95 -9.89 -0.34
C ASP A 331 27.94 -10.76 0.42
N MET A 332 26.86 -11.14 -0.26
CA MET A 332 25.86 -12.04 0.30
C MET A 332 26.48 -13.43 0.51
N THR A 333 26.84 -13.78 1.75
CA THR A 333 27.24 -15.15 2.08
C THR A 333 26.01 -16.03 2.31
N GLU A 334 25.90 -17.13 1.56
CA GLU A 334 24.93 -18.20 1.81
C GLU A 334 25.27 -18.96 3.10
N VAL A 335 24.29 -19.12 4.00
CA VAL A 335 24.37 -20.07 5.12
C VAL A 335 23.07 -20.88 5.15
N ASN A 336 23.18 -22.20 5.02
CA ASN A 336 22.10 -23.20 5.20
C ASN A 336 20.85 -23.07 4.32
N GLY A 337 20.99 -22.68 3.04
CA GLY A 337 19.86 -22.70 2.08
C GLY A 337 18.73 -21.69 2.36
N ASN A 338 18.78 -20.97 3.48
CA ASN A 338 17.97 -19.81 3.79
C ASN A 338 18.85 -18.57 3.78
N LYS A 339 18.60 -17.64 2.84
CA LYS A 339 19.29 -16.36 2.79
C LYS A 339 18.73 -15.45 3.89
N VAL A 340 19.31 -15.52 5.08
CA VAL A 340 19.02 -14.60 6.18
C VAL A 340 20.18 -13.60 6.28
N LEU A 341 19.89 -12.32 6.05
CA LEU A 341 20.82 -11.23 6.30
C LEU A 341 20.89 -10.98 7.81
N TYR A 342 21.97 -11.41 8.45
CA TYR A 342 22.33 -10.89 9.76
C TYR A 342 23.03 -9.55 9.58
N THR A 343 22.57 -8.55 10.32
CA THR A 343 23.36 -7.34 10.60
C THR A 343 23.75 -7.39 12.06
N ASP A 344 25.04 -7.19 12.37
CA ASP A 344 25.47 -6.83 13.73
C ASP A 344 24.76 -5.55 14.22
#